data_AF-A0A7Y4SXC5-F1
#
_entry.id   AF-A0A7Y4SXC5-F1
#
_cell.length_a   1.000
_cell.length_b   1.000
_cell.length_c   1.000
_cell.angle_alpha   90.00
_cell.angle_beta   90.00
_cell.angle_gamma   90.00
#
_symmetry.space_group_name_H-M   'P 1'
#
loop_
_entity.id
_entity.type
_entity.pdbx_description
1 polymer ?
#
loop_
_entity_poly.entity_id
_entity_poly.type
_entity_poly.pdbx_seq_one_letter_code
_entity_poly.pdbx_strand_id
1 'polypeptide(L)'
;RSSARREEPLLQQALWRSARQSLWGCRSWMRQRTREGRDPLWSRAMLDQDGKIRDEVLLKTTLVCEMLQQEERLGALMAATQASPDANSDVVHALEAALGGPLPELEARWRRWIDPPRAIGVLQELELENAPATSPFAAALHALNQARANALQGQNPEVPVVALDPDLSRAAELHARYLTLNPGQKSRWPAMHAEYPDARGFTAEGSLASSRSLIALNSDPEEAVSDWLATFYHRLPLLHPGLFGAGFGVSEEVVVLDVGSLVLPPWKEHVVVWPLPDDEEVPCRFMPELPNPVPGANMESLGYPLTIQLFLPKPETRPTLELELFLGSPQDGKAVECHRITPDSVHEVARAPENAWCLIPKAPLAKKTRYTARAAWADRVKTWSFTTVK
;
A
#
# COMPACT_ATOMS: atom_id res chain seq x y z
N ARG A 1 5.65 -13.02 -24.19
CA ARG A 1 5.49 -14.15 -23.23
C ARG A 1 6.74 -14.39 -22.34
N SER A 2 7.57 -13.38 -22.02
CA SER A 2 8.77 -13.56 -21.16
C SER A 2 8.88 -12.62 -19.95
N SER A 3 7.91 -11.72 -19.70
CA SER A 3 7.93 -10.83 -18.52
C SER A 3 7.32 -11.50 -17.27
N ALA A 4 6.16 -12.16 -17.42
CA ALA A 4 5.42 -12.77 -16.31
C ALA A 4 6.26 -13.77 -15.46
N ARG A 5 7.16 -14.55 -16.09
CA ARG A 5 8.05 -15.49 -15.36
C ARG A 5 9.14 -14.81 -14.52
N ARG A 6 9.50 -13.56 -14.81
CA ARG A 6 10.47 -12.79 -14.01
C ARG A 6 9.80 -12.03 -12.87
N GLU A 7 8.52 -11.71 -13.00
CA GLU A 7 7.73 -10.98 -12.00
C GLU A 7 7.41 -11.84 -10.78
N GLU A 8 7.09 -13.13 -10.99
CA GLU A 8 6.74 -14.07 -9.92
C GLU A 8 7.87 -14.29 -8.87
N PRO A 9 9.16 -14.43 -9.24
CA PRO A 9 10.26 -14.44 -8.28
C PRO A 9 10.40 -13.16 -7.45
N LEU A 10 10.14 -11.97 -8.02
CA LEU A 10 10.24 -10.70 -7.30
C LEU A 10 9.10 -10.54 -6.29
N LEU A 11 7.87 -10.89 -6.69
CA LEU A 11 6.71 -10.88 -5.80
C LEU A 11 6.90 -11.86 -4.63
N GLN A 12 7.39 -13.08 -4.89
CA GLN A 12 7.69 -14.04 -3.81
C GLN A 12 8.75 -13.50 -2.84
N GLN A 13 9.82 -12.88 -3.34
CA GLN A 13 10.82 -12.25 -2.47
C GLN A 13 10.23 -11.10 -1.66
N ALA A 14 9.36 -10.29 -2.26
CA ALA A 14 8.73 -9.17 -1.58
C ALA A 14 7.78 -9.66 -0.46
N LEU A 15 6.93 -10.64 -0.76
CA LEU A 15 6.04 -11.27 0.21
C LEU A 15 6.81 -11.90 1.36
N TRP A 16 7.90 -12.62 1.08
CA TRP A 16 8.74 -13.20 2.13
C TRP A 16 9.36 -12.14 3.06
N ARG A 17 9.87 -11.03 2.49
CA ARG A 17 10.42 -9.94 3.31
C ARG A 17 9.33 -9.28 4.14
N SER A 18 8.15 -9.05 3.56
CA SER A 18 7.02 -8.44 4.25
C SER A 18 6.51 -9.33 5.39
N ALA A 19 6.48 -10.65 5.17
CA ALA A 19 6.08 -11.62 6.18
C ALA A 19 6.91 -11.59 7.45
N ARG A 20 8.17 -11.17 7.35
CA ARG A 20 9.07 -11.00 8.49
C ARG A 20 8.93 -9.65 9.20
N GLN A 21 8.15 -8.73 8.65
CA GLN A 21 8.01 -7.35 9.12
C GLN A 21 6.61 -7.01 9.60
N SER A 22 5.56 -7.72 9.15
CA SER A 22 4.19 -7.44 9.55
C SER A 22 3.29 -8.68 9.58
N LEU A 23 2.21 -8.64 10.38
CA LEU A 23 1.18 -9.67 10.38
C LEU A 23 0.45 -9.76 9.03
N TRP A 24 0.25 -8.64 8.34
CA TRP A 24 -0.33 -8.61 6.99
C TRP A 24 0.54 -9.33 5.97
N GLY A 25 1.85 -9.06 5.97
CA GLY A 25 2.80 -9.80 5.14
C GLY A 25 2.80 -11.28 5.48
N CYS A 26 2.71 -11.63 6.77
CA CYS A 26 2.69 -13.01 7.24
C CYS A 26 1.46 -13.75 6.69
N ARG A 27 0.27 -13.15 6.80
CA ARG A 27 -0.97 -13.68 6.23
C ARG A 27 -0.89 -13.82 4.72
N SER A 28 -0.43 -12.77 4.02
CA SER A 28 -0.32 -12.75 2.55
C SER A 28 0.60 -13.87 2.06
N TRP A 29 1.77 -14.03 2.68
CA TRP A 29 2.69 -15.13 2.40
C TRP A 29 2.05 -16.49 2.67
N MET A 30 1.50 -16.70 3.87
CA MET A 30 0.94 -18.02 4.25
C MET A 30 -0.26 -18.42 3.40
N ARG A 31 -1.08 -17.47 2.98
CA ARG A 31 -2.16 -17.70 2.02
C ARG A 31 -1.61 -18.15 0.67
N GLN A 32 -0.60 -17.47 0.14
CA GLN A 32 0.05 -17.90 -1.10
C GLN A 32 0.60 -19.33 -0.96
N ARG A 33 1.31 -19.62 0.14
CA ARG A 33 1.85 -20.97 0.39
C ARG A 33 0.75 -22.03 0.50
N THR A 34 -0.37 -21.69 1.13
CA THR A 34 -1.54 -22.58 1.25
C THR A 34 -2.14 -22.89 -0.13
N ARG A 35 -2.34 -21.87 -0.97
CA ARG A 35 -2.85 -22.03 -2.35
C ARG A 35 -1.95 -22.88 -3.23
N GLU A 36 -0.65 -22.79 -3.02
CA GLU A 36 0.34 -23.58 -3.74
C GLU A 36 0.47 -25.01 -3.19
N GLY A 37 -0.19 -25.34 -2.07
CA GLY A 37 0.00 -26.60 -1.36
C GLY A 37 1.40 -26.75 -0.75
N ARG A 38 2.07 -25.63 -0.46
CA ARG A 38 3.45 -25.54 0.05
C ARG A 38 3.55 -25.01 1.48
N ASP A 39 2.43 -24.84 2.18
CA ASP A 39 2.45 -24.41 3.58
C ASP A 39 3.10 -25.48 4.48
N PRO A 40 3.91 -25.10 5.49
CA PRO A 40 4.53 -26.07 6.38
C PRO A 40 3.47 -26.73 7.26
N LEU A 41 3.64 -27.99 7.63
CA LEU A 41 2.80 -28.60 8.67
C LEU A 41 3.06 -27.92 10.02
N TRP A 42 2.01 -27.52 10.73
CA TRP A 42 2.08 -26.92 12.06
C TRP A 42 2.54 -27.92 13.12
N SER A 43 2.40 -29.22 12.90
CA SER A 43 3.04 -30.23 13.77
C SER A 43 4.56 -30.05 13.86
N ARG A 44 5.21 -29.42 12.88
CA ARG A 44 6.63 -29.04 12.94
C ARG A 44 6.93 -27.91 13.93
N ALA A 45 5.91 -27.23 14.45
CA ALA A 45 6.03 -26.24 15.51
C ALA A 45 6.03 -26.87 16.90
N MET A 46 5.56 -28.12 17.02
CA MET A 46 5.54 -28.89 18.28
C MET A 46 6.91 -29.52 18.55
N LEU A 47 7.97 -28.71 18.46
CA LEU A 47 9.33 -29.13 18.81
C LEU A 47 9.49 -28.99 20.32
N ASP A 48 10.12 -29.99 20.94
CA ASP A 48 10.45 -30.07 22.36
C ASP A 48 11.55 -29.08 22.81
N GLN A 49 11.88 -28.08 21.98
CA GLN A 49 13.06 -27.23 22.15
C GLN A 49 12.74 -25.77 21.86
N ASP A 50 12.87 -24.95 22.91
CA ASP A 50 12.73 -23.50 22.86
C ASP A 50 13.64 -22.87 21.80
N GLY A 51 13.10 -21.91 21.04
CA GLY A 51 13.87 -21.14 20.04
C GLY A 51 14.19 -21.87 18.72
N LYS A 52 13.65 -23.08 18.51
CA LYS A 52 13.83 -23.83 17.25
C LYS A 52 12.74 -23.59 16.20
N ILE A 53 11.60 -23.02 16.58
CA ILE A 53 10.58 -22.59 15.62
C ILE A 53 11.12 -21.38 14.84
N ARG A 54 11.32 -21.53 13.53
CA ARG A 54 11.91 -20.51 12.65
C ARG A 54 11.18 -20.44 11.32
N ASP A 55 11.45 -19.37 10.58
CA ASP A 55 11.02 -19.19 9.19
C ASP A 55 9.51 -19.43 9.00
N GLU A 56 9.12 -20.18 7.97
CA GLU A 56 7.71 -20.44 7.66
C GLU A 56 6.96 -21.12 8.82
N VAL A 57 7.62 -21.98 9.60
CA VAL A 57 6.96 -22.63 10.75
C VAL A 57 6.62 -21.61 11.82
N LEU A 58 7.49 -20.62 12.05
CA LEU A 58 7.23 -19.52 12.98
C LEU A 58 6.07 -18.67 12.49
N LEU A 59 6.08 -18.28 11.22
CA LEU A 59 4.99 -17.51 10.61
C LEU A 59 3.64 -18.23 10.75
N LYS A 60 3.59 -19.54 10.44
CA LYS A 60 2.36 -20.33 10.56
C LYS A 60 1.92 -20.43 12.01
N THR A 61 2.85 -20.64 12.94
CA THR A 61 2.56 -20.69 14.38
C THR A 61 1.93 -19.41 14.87
N THR A 62 2.47 -18.24 14.48
CA THR A 62 1.90 -16.94 14.81
C THR A 62 0.44 -16.84 14.35
N LEU A 63 0.13 -17.28 13.13
CA LEU A 63 -1.22 -17.24 12.58
C LEU A 63 -2.16 -18.30 13.19
N VAL A 64 -1.64 -19.47 13.58
CA VAL A 64 -2.42 -20.47 14.32
C VAL A 64 -2.78 -19.94 15.70
N CYS A 65 -1.86 -19.27 16.40
CA CYS A 65 -2.17 -18.61 17.67
C CYS A 65 -3.25 -17.53 17.49
N GLU A 66 -3.20 -16.75 16.41
CA GLU A 66 -4.22 -15.77 16.07
C GLU A 66 -5.59 -16.43 15.83
N MET A 67 -5.66 -17.49 15.02
CA MET A 67 -6.89 -18.25 14.80
C MET A 67 -7.44 -18.83 16.12
N LEU A 68 -6.59 -19.48 16.92
CA LEU A 68 -7.01 -20.06 18.20
C LEU A 68 -7.45 -19.00 19.21
N GLN A 69 -6.90 -17.80 19.16
CA GLN A 69 -7.37 -16.68 19.97
C GLN A 69 -8.78 -16.25 19.55
N GLN A 70 -9.06 -16.19 18.24
CA GLN A 70 -10.40 -15.88 17.71
C GLN A 70 -11.43 -16.96 18.04
N GLU A 71 -11.01 -18.22 18.10
CA GLU A 71 -11.86 -19.34 18.51
C GLU A 71 -12.00 -19.48 20.05
N GLU A 72 -11.35 -18.61 20.84
CA GLU A 72 -11.28 -18.69 22.31
C GLU A 72 -10.60 -19.96 22.86
N ARG A 73 -9.68 -20.54 22.09
CA ARG A 73 -9.02 -21.82 22.41
C ARG A 73 -7.54 -21.69 22.79
N LEU A 74 -6.93 -20.53 22.54
CA LEU A 74 -5.51 -20.30 22.83
C LEU A 74 -5.18 -20.53 24.32
N GLY A 75 -6.04 -20.06 25.23
CA GLY A 75 -5.86 -20.26 26.67
C GLY A 75 -5.89 -21.73 27.08
N ALA A 76 -6.80 -22.53 26.50
CA ALA A 76 -6.87 -23.97 26.75
C ALA A 76 -5.61 -24.70 26.25
N LEU A 77 -5.10 -24.32 25.08
CA LEU A 77 -3.85 -24.85 24.56
C LEU A 77 -2.66 -24.52 25.47
N MET A 78 -2.54 -23.27 25.93
CA MET A 78 -1.48 -22.86 26.85
C MET A 78 -1.52 -23.66 28.15
N ALA A 79 -2.71 -23.85 28.73
CA ALA A 79 -2.89 -24.66 29.92
C ALA A 79 -2.48 -26.13 29.70
N ALA A 80 -2.88 -26.72 28.57
CA ALA A 80 -2.52 -28.09 28.22
C ALA A 80 -1.00 -28.28 28.05
N THR A 81 -0.30 -27.28 27.51
CA THR A 81 1.18 -27.32 27.38
C THR A 81 1.93 -27.12 28.69
N GLN A 82 1.30 -26.53 29.71
CA GLN A 82 1.90 -26.29 31.04
C GLN A 82 1.61 -27.42 32.03
N ALA A 83 0.61 -28.27 31.75
CA ALA A 83 0.31 -29.42 32.58
C ALA A 83 1.48 -30.41 32.57
N SER A 84 1.97 -30.77 33.76
CA SER A 84 2.86 -31.93 33.87
C SER A 84 2.07 -33.16 33.47
N PRO A 85 2.59 -34.02 32.57
CA PRO A 85 1.88 -35.23 32.18
C PRO A 85 1.63 -36.07 33.43
N ASP A 86 0.37 -36.34 33.76
CA ASP A 86 0.06 -37.42 34.70
C ASP A 86 0.55 -38.73 34.06
N ALA A 87 1.02 -39.68 34.87
CA ALA A 87 1.60 -40.95 34.38
C ALA A 87 0.66 -41.77 33.46
N ASN A 88 -0.63 -41.39 33.38
CA ASN A 88 -1.66 -42.02 32.55
C ASN A 88 -2.30 -41.08 31.50
N SER A 89 -1.90 -39.81 31.39
CA SER A 89 -2.44 -38.91 30.36
C SER A 89 -1.52 -38.86 29.15
N ASP A 90 -2.03 -39.29 27.99
CA ASP A 90 -1.35 -39.06 26.73
C ASP A 90 -1.38 -37.55 26.42
N VAL A 91 -0.21 -36.92 26.51
CA VAL A 91 -0.01 -35.49 26.20
C VAL A 91 -0.61 -35.14 24.84
N VAL A 92 -0.58 -36.07 23.88
CA VAL A 92 -1.18 -35.89 22.55
C VAL A 92 -2.69 -35.73 22.65
N HIS A 93 -3.38 -36.57 23.41
CA HIS A 93 -4.84 -36.47 23.61
C HIS A 93 -5.24 -35.17 24.32
N ALA A 94 -4.47 -34.73 25.32
CA ALA A 94 -4.72 -33.47 26.00
C ALA A 94 -4.56 -32.26 25.06
N LEU A 95 -3.54 -32.29 24.19
CA LEU A 95 -3.33 -31.28 23.17
C LEU A 95 -4.43 -31.29 22.11
N GLU A 96 -4.83 -32.45 21.58
CA GLU A 96 -5.91 -32.55 20.60
C GLU A 96 -7.25 -32.09 21.15
N ALA A 97 -7.57 -32.41 22.41
CA ALA A 97 -8.74 -31.86 23.09
C ALA A 97 -8.65 -30.33 23.19
N ALA A 98 -7.50 -29.80 23.61
CA ALA A 98 -7.25 -28.36 23.68
C ALA A 98 -7.22 -27.69 22.29
N LEU A 99 -7.03 -28.43 21.19
CA LEU A 99 -7.07 -27.99 19.78
C LEU A 99 -8.43 -28.23 19.09
N GLY A 100 -9.32 -28.96 19.75
CA GLY A 100 -10.72 -29.12 19.34
C GLY A 100 -10.90 -30.18 18.29
N GLY A 101 -9.98 -31.14 18.26
CA GLY A 101 -9.92 -32.23 17.30
C GLY A 101 -8.47 -32.61 16.99
N PRO A 102 -8.30 -33.68 16.18
CA PRO A 102 -6.99 -34.14 15.73
C PRO A 102 -6.21 -33.08 14.95
N LEU A 103 -4.88 -33.17 14.94
CA LEU A 103 -4.02 -32.24 14.20
C LEU A 103 -4.38 -32.07 12.71
N PRO A 104 -4.72 -33.13 11.94
CA PRO A 104 -5.17 -32.96 10.56
C PRO A 104 -6.44 -32.11 10.40
N GLU A 105 -7.36 -32.15 11.36
CA GLU A 105 -8.57 -31.34 11.32
C GLU A 105 -8.27 -29.87 11.64
N LEU A 106 -7.36 -29.62 12.60
CA LEU A 106 -6.84 -28.29 12.86
C LEU A 106 -6.15 -27.71 11.62
N GLU A 107 -5.34 -28.50 10.92
CA GLU A 107 -4.70 -28.10 9.66
C GLU A 107 -5.73 -27.70 8.60
N ALA A 108 -6.77 -28.52 8.43
CA ALA A 108 -7.85 -28.23 7.48
C ALA A 108 -8.65 -26.97 7.88
N ARG A 109 -8.93 -26.80 9.18
CA ARG A 109 -9.56 -25.60 9.72
C ARG A 109 -8.71 -24.36 9.50
N TRP A 110 -7.41 -24.42 9.80
CA TRP A 110 -6.49 -23.32 9.61
C TRP A 110 -6.37 -22.93 8.13
N ARG A 111 -6.27 -23.90 7.21
CA ARG A 111 -6.27 -23.60 5.76
C ARG A 111 -7.54 -22.88 5.32
N ARG A 112 -8.71 -23.30 5.82
CA ARG A 112 -9.99 -22.60 5.60
C ARG A 112 -10.08 -21.25 6.30
N TRP A 113 -9.30 -21.02 7.36
CA TRP A 113 -9.28 -19.74 8.05
C TRP A 113 -8.36 -18.73 7.35
N ILE A 114 -7.18 -19.16 6.89
CA ILE A 114 -6.20 -18.28 6.22
C ILE A 114 -6.54 -17.99 4.76
N ASP A 115 -7.17 -18.96 4.09
CA ASP A 115 -7.69 -18.83 2.74
C ASP A 115 -9.14 -19.34 2.73
N PRO A 116 -10.08 -18.57 3.30
CA PRO A 116 -11.47 -18.99 3.35
C PRO A 116 -11.99 -19.23 1.94
N PRO A 117 -12.75 -20.32 1.72
CA PRO A 117 -13.45 -20.51 0.45
C PRO A 117 -14.25 -19.25 0.22
N ARG A 118 -13.97 -18.56 -0.88
CA ARG A 118 -14.55 -17.25 -1.15
C ARG A 118 -16.07 -17.45 -1.12
N ALA A 119 -16.77 -16.67 -0.30
CA ALA A 119 -18.23 -16.76 -0.14
C ALA A 119 -18.97 -16.13 -1.34
N ILE A 120 -18.55 -16.50 -2.54
CA ILE A 120 -19.08 -16.03 -3.82
C ILE A 120 -19.44 -17.29 -4.60
N GLY A 121 -20.65 -17.34 -5.13
CA GLY A 121 -21.09 -18.50 -5.91
C GLY A 121 -20.15 -18.74 -7.09
N VAL A 122 -20.14 -19.96 -7.63
CA VAL A 122 -19.34 -20.35 -8.81
C VAL A 122 -19.44 -19.33 -9.95
N LEU A 123 -20.59 -18.65 -10.12
CA LEU A 123 -20.78 -17.60 -11.11
C LEU A 123 -19.89 -16.36 -10.85
N GLN A 124 -19.78 -15.95 -9.60
CA GLN A 124 -19.05 -14.77 -9.16
C GLN A 124 -17.55 -15.07 -8.98
N GLU A 125 -17.21 -16.35 -8.74
CA GLU A 125 -15.85 -16.88 -8.87
C GLU A 125 -15.42 -16.93 -10.34
N LEU A 126 -16.30 -17.33 -11.27
CA LEU A 126 -16.10 -17.18 -12.70
C LEU A 126 -16.08 -15.71 -13.15
N GLU A 127 -16.71 -14.77 -12.44
CA GLU A 127 -16.57 -13.31 -12.67
C GLU A 127 -15.35 -12.70 -11.99
N LEU A 128 -14.59 -13.44 -11.18
CA LEU A 128 -13.29 -12.99 -10.65
C LEU A 128 -12.11 -13.69 -11.35
N GLU A 129 -12.27 -14.96 -11.72
CA GLU A 129 -11.33 -15.73 -12.55
C GLU A 129 -11.49 -15.43 -14.04
N ASN A 130 -12.73 -15.20 -14.48
CA ASN A 130 -13.09 -14.56 -15.76
C ASN A 130 -13.81 -13.23 -15.49
N ALA A 131 -13.42 -12.49 -14.45
CA ALA A 131 -13.53 -11.04 -14.53
C ALA A 131 -13.04 -10.73 -15.93
N PRO A 132 -13.86 -10.11 -16.79
CA PRO A 132 -13.30 -9.71 -18.06
C PRO A 132 -12.07 -8.87 -17.71
N ALA A 133 -11.18 -8.66 -18.67
CA ALA A 133 -10.11 -7.68 -18.53
C ALA A 133 -10.64 -6.23 -18.31
N THR A 134 -11.85 -6.05 -17.76
CA THR A 134 -12.70 -4.88 -17.59
C THR A 134 -13.26 -4.76 -16.16
N SER A 135 -12.70 -5.41 -15.13
CA SER A 135 -12.99 -5.00 -13.75
C SER A 135 -12.45 -3.58 -13.53
N PRO A 136 -13.23 -2.61 -12.99
CA PRO A 136 -12.73 -1.26 -12.72
C PRO A 136 -11.46 -1.25 -11.85
N PHE A 137 -11.32 -2.21 -10.93
CA PHE A 137 -10.10 -2.38 -10.13
C PHE A 137 -8.92 -2.89 -10.94
N ALA A 138 -9.15 -3.73 -11.96
CA ALA A 138 -8.09 -4.20 -12.85
C ALA A 138 -7.59 -3.05 -13.73
N ALA A 139 -8.48 -2.19 -14.23
CA ALA A 139 -8.12 -1.00 -14.99
C ALA A 139 -7.33 0.01 -14.12
N ALA A 140 -7.83 0.31 -12.91
CA ALA A 140 -7.14 1.18 -11.95
C ALA A 140 -5.77 0.64 -11.54
N LEU A 141 -5.66 -0.67 -11.26
CA LEU A 141 -4.38 -1.32 -10.95
C LEU A 141 -3.42 -1.28 -12.15
N HIS A 142 -3.94 -1.44 -13.36
CA HIS A 142 -3.14 -1.33 -14.57
C HIS A 142 -2.60 0.09 -14.73
N ALA A 143 -3.43 1.11 -14.59
CA ALA A 143 -3.04 2.52 -14.63
C ALA A 143 -1.98 2.84 -13.55
N LEU A 144 -2.17 2.37 -12.31
CA LEU A 144 -1.19 2.51 -11.23
C LEU A 144 0.15 1.85 -11.60
N ASN A 145 0.14 0.60 -12.08
CA ASN A 145 1.36 -0.11 -12.44
C ASN A 145 2.06 0.53 -13.64
N GLN A 146 1.33 1.08 -14.62
CA GLN A 146 1.91 1.85 -15.72
C GLN A 146 2.60 3.12 -15.21
N ALA A 147 1.91 3.92 -14.39
CA ALA A 147 2.48 5.13 -13.80
C ALA A 147 3.76 4.82 -13.00
N ARG A 148 3.74 3.74 -12.21
CA ARG A 148 4.90 3.26 -11.44
C ARG A 148 6.04 2.81 -12.36
N ALA A 149 5.75 2.02 -13.39
CA ALA A 149 6.76 1.53 -14.32
C ALA A 149 7.48 2.69 -15.03
N ASN A 150 6.74 3.73 -15.42
CA ASN A 150 7.31 4.93 -16.03
C ASN A 150 8.12 5.76 -15.03
N ALA A 151 7.58 6.04 -13.84
CA ALA A 151 8.26 6.83 -12.81
C ALA A 151 9.55 6.17 -12.31
N LEU A 152 9.60 4.83 -12.34
CA LEU A 152 10.74 4.03 -11.90
C LEU A 152 11.57 3.50 -13.08
N GLN A 153 11.30 3.96 -14.30
CA GLN A 153 12.01 3.52 -15.49
C GLN A 153 13.50 3.87 -15.41
N GLY A 154 14.35 2.92 -15.82
CA GLY A 154 15.81 3.09 -15.79
C GLY A 154 16.40 3.06 -14.38
N GLN A 155 15.58 2.82 -13.36
CA GLN A 155 16.03 2.54 -12.00
C GLN A 155 16.24 1.03 -11.82
N ASN A 156 16.56 0.60 -10.60
CA ASN A 156 16.83 -0.81 -10.26
C ASN A 156 15.73 -1.76 -10.80
N PRO A 157 16.07 -2.89 -11.47
CA PRO A 157 15.09 -3.82 -12.07
C PRO A 157 14.21 -4.60 -11.08
N GLU A 158 14.34 -4.37 -9.78
CA GLU A 158 13.67 -5.13 -8.71
C GLU A 158 12.40 -4.47 -8.18
N VAL A 159 11.84 -3.49 -8.91
CA VAL A 159 10.56 -2.88 -8.54
C VAL A 159 9.45 -3.91 -8.73
N PRO A 160 8.74 -4.31 -7.67
CA PRO A 160 7.66 -5.27 -7.78
C PRO A 160 6.44 -4.65 -8.47
N VAL A 161 5.78 -5.45 -9.30
CA VAL A 161 4.45 -5.13 -9.82
C VAL A 161 3.47 -5.19 -8.65
N VAL A 162 2.60 -4.17 -8.54
CA VAL A 162 1.57 -4.12 -7.50
C VAL A 162 0.47 -5.12 -7.84
N ALA A 163 0.16 -5.99 -6.89
CA ALA A 163 -0.96 -6.92 -6.98
C ALA A 163 -2.10 -6.51 -6.03
N LEU A 164 -3.34 -6.89 -6.35
CA LEU A 164 -4.44 -6.75 -5.41
C LEU A 164 -4.35 -7.85 -4.35
N ASP A 165 -4.40 -7.43 -3.09
CA ASP A 165 -4.60 -8.34 -1.97
C ASP A 165 -6.09 -8.40 -1.62
N PRO A 166 -6.70 -9.61 -1.57
CA PRO A 166 -8.12 -9.75 -1.27
C PRO A 166 -8.54 -9.25 0.11
N ASP A 167 -7.69 -9.37 1.12
CA ASP A 167 -8.06 -8.93 2.47
C ASP A 167 -7.94 -7.42 2.60
N LEU A 168 -6.90 -6.82 2.02
CA LEU A 168 -6.80 -5.37 1.94
C LEU A 168 -7.98 -4.79 1.17
N SER A 169 -8.40 -5.46 0.08
CA SER A 169 -9.56 -5.02 -0.70
C SER A 169 -10.85 -5.11 0.13
N ARG A 170 -11.06 -6.21 0.85
CA ARG A 170 -12.19 -6.34 1.80
C ARG A 170 -12.14 -5.25 2.88
N ALA A 171 -10.98 -4.99 3.46
CA ALA A 171 -10.82 -3.97 4.49
C ALA A 171 -11.09 -2.56 3.95
N ALA A 172 -10.59 -2.26 2.74
CA ALA A 172 -10.89 -1.00 2.04
C ALA A 172 -12.39 -0.86 1.74
N GLU A 173 -13.07 -1.93 1.33
CA GLU A 173 -14.51 -1.93 1.08
C GLU A 173 -15.32 -1.68 2.35
N LEU A 174 -14.95 -2.32 3.46
CA LEU A 174 -15.54 -2.07 4.77
C LEU A 174 -15.40 -0.61 5.17
N HIS A 175 -14.23 0.00 4.91
CA HIS A 175 -14.00 1.41 5.19
C HIS A 175 -14.82 2.33 4.28
N ALA A 176 -14.90 2.03 2.98
CA ALA A 176 -15.75 2.77 2.04
C ALA A 176 -17.22 2.76 2.49
N ARG A 177 -17.71 1.58 2.93
CA ARG A 177 -19.05 1.41 3.47
C ARG A 177 -19.25 2.16 4.78
N TYR A 178 -18.25 2.16 5.66
CA TYR A 178 -18.27 2.94 6.89
C TYR A 178 -18.46 4.42 6.58
N LEU A 179 -17.68 4.99 5.65
CA LEU A 179 -17.83 6.39 5.25
C LEU A 179 -19.19 6.67 4.63
N THR A 180 -19.72 5.75 3.85
CA THR A 180 -21.10 5.79 3.31
C THR A 180 -22.16 5.92 4.40
N LEU A 181 -22.02 5.16 5.48
CA LEU A 181 -22.93 5.21 6.62
C LEU A 181 -22.72 6.43 7.52
N ASN A 182 -21.60 7.14 7.39
CA ASN A 182 -21.20 8.26 8.23
C ASN A 182 -20.87 9.51 7.38
N PRO A 183 -21.85 10.07 6.64
CA PRO A 183 -21.61 11.15 5.66
C PRO A 183 -21.01 12.42 6.28
N GLY A 184 -21.26 12.68 7.56
CA GLY A 184 -20.62 13.79 8.29
C GLY A 184 -19.10 13.69 8.43
N GLN A 185 -18.50 12.52 8.15
CA GLN A 185 -17.06 12.29 8.15
C GLN A 185 -16.43 12.33 6.74
N LYS A 186 -17.20 12.01 5.68
CA LYS A 186 -16.74 11.86 4.28
C LYS A 186 -15.86 13.01 3.75
N SER A 187 -16.11 14.24 4.20
CA SER A 187 -15.43 15.44 3.69
C SER A 187 -14.61 16.18 4.75
N ARG A 188 -14.27 15.50 5.85
CA ARG A 188 -13.56 16.11 6.98
C ARG A 188 -12.18 15.48 7.13
N TRP A 189 -11.15 16.28 6.92
CA TRP A 189 -9.80 15.93 7.33
C TRP A 189 -9.58 16.22 8.83
N PRO A 190 -8.91 15.33 9.59
CA PRO A 190 -8.43 13.99 9.23
C PRO A 190 -9.49 12.88 9.48
N ALA A 191 -10.71 13.24 9.89
CA ALA A 191 -11.74 12.30 10.35
C ALA A 191 -12.11 11.21 9.32
N MET A 192 -12.04 11.50 8.02
CA MET A 192 -12.28 10.50 6.97
C MET A 192 -11.30 9.31 6.99
N HIS A 193 -10.14 9.44 7.65
CA HIS A 193 -9.17 8.36 7.83
C HIS A 193 -9.30 7.61 9.15
N ALA A 194 -10.39 7.80 9.90
CA ALA A 194 -10.65 7.10 11.14
C ALA A 194 -12.02 6.42 11.12
N GLU A 195 -12.12 5.30 11.82
CA GLU A 195 -13.41 4.74 12.21
C GLU A 195 -13.57 4.83 13.73
N TYR A 196 -14.78 5.15 14.18
CA TYR A 196 -15.08 5.23 15.60
C TYR A 196 -15.88 3.99 16.03
N PRO A 197 -15.47 3.28 17.11
CA PRO A 197 -16.12 2.03 17.54
C PRO A 197 -17.62 2.12 17.85
N ASP A 198 -18.10 3.30 18.20
CA ASP A 198 -19.50 3.61 18.49
C ASP A 198 -20.32 4.03 17.26
N ALA A 199 -19.66 4.23 16.12
CA ALA A 199 -20.32 4.61 14.86
C ALA A 199 -20.81 3.40 14.07
N ARG A 200 -21.88 3.60 13.30
CA ARG A 200 -22.51 2.54 12.50
C ARG A 200 -21.54 2.06 11.42
N GLY A 201 -21.41 0.74 11.30
CA GLY A 201 -20.58 0.11 10.27
C GLY A 201 -19.10 0.00 10.63
N PHE A 202 -18.71 0.37 11.85
CA PHE A 202 -17.34 0.17 12.34
C PHE A 202 -16.91 -1.29 12.21
N THR A 203 -15.67 -1.48 11.74
CA THR A 203 -14.97 -2.77 11.81
C THR A 203 -13.51 -2.55 12.17
N ALA A 204 -12.88 -3.51 12.85
CA ALA A 204 -11.46 -3.42 13.16
C ALA A 204 -10.61 -3.40 11.88
N GLU A 205 -11.02 -4.15 10.84
CA GLU A 205 -10.33 -4.19 9.56
C GLU A 205 -10.48 -2.90 8.75
N GLY A 206 -11.70 -2.34 8.67
CA GLY A 206 -11.95 -1.05 8.03
C GLY A 206 -11.16 0.08 8.71
N SER A 207 -11.17 0.12 10.04
CA SER A 207 -10.36 1.05 10.83
C SER A 207 -8.86 0.93 10.58
N LEU A 208 -8.37 -0.26 10.25
CA LEU A 208 -6.96 -0.46 9.93
C LEU A 208 -6.65 0.07 8.52
N ALA A 209 -7.51 -0.23 7.55
CA ALA A 209 -7.39 0.26 6.17
C ALA A 209 -7.48 1.79 6.11
N SER A 210 -8.38 2.42 6.88
CA SER A 210 -8.61 3.88 6.87
C SER A 210 -7.32 4.69 7.05
N SER A 211 -6.45 4.26 7.98
CA SER A 211 -5.21 4.93 8.32
C SER A 211 -4.10 4.79 7.27
N ARG A 212 -4.24 3.83 6.35
CA ARG A 212 -3.24 3.43 5.34
C ARG A 212 -3.70 3.64 3.90
N SER A 213 -4.91 4.17 3.74
CA SER A 213 -5.54 4.32 2.44
C SER A 213 -5.51 5.74 1.93
N LEU A 214 -5.63 5.85 0.62
CA LEU A 214 -6.09 7.03 -0.08
C LEU A 214 -7.61 6.93 -0.26
N ILE A 215 -8.29 8.08 -0.26
CA ILE A 215 -9.75 8.13 -0.33
C ILE A 215 -10.15 9.16 -1.40
N ALA A 216 -11.08 8.80 -2.26
CA ALA A 216 -11.66 9.67 -3.29
C ALA A 216 -13.18 9.61 -3.23
N LEU A 217 -13.84 10.67 -3.68
CA LEU A 217 -15.30 10.82 -3.68
C LEU A 217 -15.86 10.89 -5.12
N ASN A 218 -15.47 9.94 -5.97
CA ASN A 218 -15.80 9.93 -7.40
C ASN A 218 -16.32 8.57 -7.94
N SER A 219 -16.59 7.56 -7.10
CA SER A 219 -17.05 6.19 -7.44
C SER A 219 -16.22 5.37 -8.45
N ASP A 220 -15.39 6.01 -9.29
CA ASP A 220 -14.59 5.39 -10.33
C ASP A 220 -13.14 5.16 -9.84
N PRO A 221 -12.71 3.91 -9.67
CA PRO A 221 -11.36 3.60 -9.20
C PRO A 221 -10.25 4.04 -10.14
N GLU A 222 -10.47 4.04 -11.46
CA GLU A 222 -9.47 4.45 -12.43
C GLU A 222 -9.29 5.97 -12.41
N GLU A 223 -10.41 6.70 -12.38
CA GLU A 223 -10.40 8.15 -12.18
C GLU A 223 -9.74 8.52 -10.84
N ALA A 224 -10.06 7.82 -9.74
CA ALA A 224 -9.43 8.03 -8.44
C ALA A 224 -7.91 7.87 -8.47
N VAL A 225 -7.37 6.88 -9.18
CA VAL A 225 -5.91 6.71 -9.34
C VAL A 225 -5.31 7.90 -10.09
N SER A 226 -5.95 8.35 -11.17
CA SER A 226 -5.51 9.54 -11.91
C SER A 226 -5.52 10.79 -11.04
N ASP A 227 -6.59 11.00 -10.28
CA ASP A 227 -6.76 12.14 -9.36
C ASP A 227 -5.68 12.15 -8.27
N TRP A 228 -5.43 10.99 -7.64
CA TRP A 228 -4.38 10.87 -6.62
C TRP A 228 -2.98 11.11 -7.17
N LEU A 229 -2.69 10.66 -8.40
CA LEU A 229 -1.41 10.94 -9.07
C LEU A 229 -1.25 12.43 -9.39
N ALA A 230 -2.34 13.17 -9.58
CA ALA A 230 -2.32 14.58 -9.88
C ALA A 230 -2.11 15.50 -8.66
N THR A 231 -2.22 14.98 -7.43
CA THR A 231 -2.02 15.78 -6.20
C THR A 231 -0.65 15.52 -5.56
N PHE A 232 -0.31 16.24 -4.48
CA PHE A 232 0.99 16.08 -3.82
C PHE A 232 0.98 14.86 -2.91
N TYR A 233 0.22 14.90 -1.80
CA TYR A 233 0.28 13.88 -0.75
C TYR A 233 -0.17 12.50 -1.23
N HIS A 234 -1.25 12.41 -2.00
CA HIS A 234 -1.78 11.12 -2.47
C HIS A 234 -0.84 10.38 -3.43
N ARG A 235 -0.09 11.10 -4.27
CA ARG A 235 0.86 10.52 -5.24
C ARG A 235 2.04 9.82 -4.56
N LEU A 236 2.49 10.31 -3.41
CA LEU A 236 3.73 9.85 -2.77
C LEU A 236 3.72 8.35 -2.42
N PRO A 237 2.69 7.78 -1.78
CA PRO A 237 2.63 6.35 -1.53
C PRO A 237 2.44 5.52 -2.81
N LEU A 238 1.72 6.04 -3.83
CA LEU A 238 1.50 5.34 -5.09
C LEU A 238 2.79 5.06 -5.86
N LEU A 239 3.76 5.97 -5.78
CA LEU A 239 5.05 5.85 -6.47
C LEU A 239 6.18 5.29 -5.59
N HIS A 240 5.86 4.80 -4.38
CA HIS A 240 6.85 4.25 -3.48
C HIS A 240 7.52 2.98 -4.08
N PRO A 241 8.85 2.90 -4.24
CA PRO A 241 9.52 1.79 -4.93
C PRO A 241 9.25 0.41 -4.33
N GLY A 242 9.03 0.35 -3.01
CA GLY A 242 8.73 -0.90 -2.32
C GLY A 242 7.25 -1.26 -2.20
N LEU A 243 6.31 -0.50 -2.77
CA LEU A 243 4.90 -0.89 -2.84
C LEU A 243 4.76 -2.11 -3.76
N PHE A 244 4.17 -3.19 -3.26
CA PHE A 244 3.99 -4.43 -4.02
C PHE A 244 2.60 -5.06 -3.88
N GLY A 245 1.80 -4.58 -2.93
CA GLY A 245 0.41 -5.01 -2.77
C GLY A 245 -0.49 -3.83 -2.43
N ALA A 246 -1.73 -3.87 -2.90
CA ALA A 246 -2.74 -2.87 -2.64
C ALA A 246 -4.12 -3.49 -2.41
N GLY A 247 -5.05 -2.74 -1.82
CA GLY A 247 -6.45 -3.15 -1.68
C GLY A 247 -7.40 -2.05 -2.12
N PHE A 248 -8.33 -2.36 -3.03
CA PHE A 248 -9.38 -1.44 -3.43
C PHE A 248 -10.71 -1.79 -2.78
N GLY A 249 -11.47 -0.76 -2.42
CA GLY A 249 -12.84 -0.88 -1.98
C GLY A 249 -13.67 0.29 -2.48
N VAL A 250 -14.93 0.01 -2.85
CA VAL A 250 -15.88 1.05 -3.29
C VAL A 250 -17.21 0.85 -2.59
N SER A 251 -17.80 1.94 -2.14
CA SER A 251 -19.17 1.97 -1.66
C SER A 251 -19.79 3.30 -2.05
N GLU A 252 -20.81 3.24 -2.90
CA GLU A 252 -21.43 4.43 -3.50
C GLU A 252 -20.37 5.33 -4.15
N GLU A 253 -20.24 6.59 -3.73
CA GLU A 253 -19.26 7.55 -4.24
C GLU A 253 -17.86 7.42 -3.63
N VAL A 254 -17.68 6.57 -2.61
CA VAL A 254 -16.41 6.48 -1.88
C VAL A 254 -15.53 5.40 -2.48
N VAL A 255 -14.36 5.80 -2.96
CA VAL A 255 -13.27 4.89 -3.38
C VAL A 255 -12.17 4.91 -2.33
N VAL A 256 -11.74 3.74 -1.88
CA VAL A 256 -10.65 3.56 -0.91
C VAL A 256 -9.57 2.69 -1.53
N LEU A 257 -8.31 3.12 -1.41
CA LEU A 257 -7.13 2.37 -1.87
C LEU A 257 -6.10 2.25 -0.76
N ASP A 258 -5.96 1.07 -0.15
CA ASP A 258 -4.85 0.77 0.78
C ASP A 258 -3.57 0.53 -0.02
N VAL A 259 -2.60 1.43 0.16
CA VAL A 259 -1.25 1.36 -0.40
C VAL A 259 -0.18 1.51 0.68
N GLY A 260 -0.58 1.38 1.95
CA GLY A 260 0.30 1.49 3.10
C GLY A 260 0.60 0.16 3.79
N SER A 261 -0.23 -0.87 3.58
CA SER A 261 -0.10 -2.16 4.29
C SER A 261 0.97 -3.09 3.70
N LEU A 262 1.16 -3.12 2.37
CA LEU A 262 2.12 -4.00 1.68
C LEU A 262 3.19 -3.20 0.93
N VAL A 263 4.01 -2.53 1.74
CA VAL A 263 5.15 -1.73 1.29
C VAL A 263 6.41 -2.21 1.99
N LEU A 264 7.46 -2.48 1.23
CA LEU A 264 8.79 -2.74 1.77
C LEU A 264 9.62 -1.47 1.82
N PRO A 265 10.49 -1.30 2.84
CA PRO A 265 11.57 -0.35 2.74
C PRO A 265 12.40 -0.62 1.48
N PRO A 266 12.68 0.39 0.64
CA PRO A 266 13.58 0.23 -0.49
C PRO A 266 14.95 -0.21 0.04
N TRP A 267 15.64 -1.08 -0.70
CA TRP A 267 16.97 -1.58 -0.32
C TRP A 267 18.09 -1.06 -1.23
N LYS A 268 17.75 -0.28 -2.27
CA LYS A 268 18.69 0.54 -3.05
C LYS A 268 18.16 1.95 -3.16
N GLU A 269 19.03 2.85 -3.61
CA GLU A 269 18.67 4.24 -3.87
C GLU A 269 17.68 4.35 -5.03
N HIS A 270 16.65 5.19 -4.86
CA HIS A 270 15.71 5.55 -5.93
C HIS A 270 15.49 7.07 -5.94
N VAL A 271 15.34 7.62 -7.14
CA VAL A 271 15.01 9.04 -7.37
C VAL A 271 13.76 9.09 -8.21
N VAL A 272 12.63 9.32 -7.58
CA VAL A 272 11.33 9.37 -8.25
C VAL A 272 10.96 10.82 -8.51
N VAL A 273 10.70 11.20 -9.76
CA VAL A 273 10.29 12.56 -10.13
C VAL A 273 8.92 12.52 -10.78
N TRP A 274 8.17 13.61 -10.61
CA TRP A 274 6.90 13.82 -11.30
C TRP A 274 6.66 15.31 -11.58
N PRO A 275 6.08 15.72 -12.72
CA PRO A 275 5.71 14.92 -13.89
C PRO A 275 6.86 14.08 -14.44
N LEU A 276 6.53 13.08 -15.25
CA LEU A 276 7.54 12.21 -15.83
C LEU A 276 8.49 13.02 -16.73
N PRO A 277 9.76 12.59 -16.88
CA PRO A 277 10.64 13.19 -17.87
C PRO A 277 10.05 13.07 -19.28
N ASP A 278 10.03 14.20 -19.98
CA ASP A 278 9.47 14.37 -21.32
C ASP A 278 7.97 14.03 -21.43
N ASP A 279 7.24 14.06 -20.31
CA ASP A 279 5.80 13.86 -20.29
C ASP A 279 5.10 14.94 -21.14
N GLU A 280 4.11 14.50 -21.90
CA GLU A 280 3.23 15.36 -22.67
C GLU A 280 1.87 15.38 -22.00
N GLU A 281 1.10 16.45 -22.20
CA GLU A 281 -0.25 16.55 -21.65
C GLU A 281 -0.31 16.64 -20.11
N VAL A 282 0.70 17.26 -19.49
CA VAL A 282 0.66 17.59 -18.05
C VAL A 282 -0.42 18.64 -17.78
N PRO A 283 -1.32 18.44 -16.79
CA PRO A 283 -2.34 19.43 -16.46
C PRO A 283 -1.73 20.78 -16.09
N CYS A 284 -2.49 21.86 -16.28
CA CYS A 284 -2.00 23.21 -15.98
C CYS A 284 -2.22 23.63 -14.52
N ARG A 285 -3.15 22.98 -13.82
CA ARG A 285 -3.70 23.42 -12.53
C ARG A 285 -3.56 22.35 -11.46
N PHE A 286 -3.52 22.79 -10.22
CA PHE A 286 -3.60 21.92 -9.05
C PHE A 286 -5.01 21.34 -8.92
N MET A 287 -5.11 20.07 -8.55
CA MET A 287 -6.38 19.43 -8.19
C MET A 287 -6.60 19.53 -6.68
N PRO A 288 -7.80 19.87 -6.19
CA PRO A 288 -8.05 20.00 -4.75
C PRO A 288 -7.61 18.75 -3.97
N GLU A 289 -6.89 18.98 -2.87
CA GLU A 289 -6.35 17.93 -2.01
C GLU A 289 -6.60 18.28 -0.54
N LEU A 290 -6.92 17.25 0.26
CA LEU A 290 -7.00 17.36 1.71
C LEU A 290 -5.97 16.39 2.35
N PRO A 291 -5.08 16.87 3.22
CA PRO A 291 -4.92 18.26 3.67
C PRO A 291 -4.39 19.18 2.55
N ASN A 292 -4.69 20.48 2.63
CA ASN A 292 -4.19 21.45 1.66
C ASN A 292 -2.66 21.60 1.83
N PRO A 293 -1.86 21.30 0.79
CA PRO A 293 -0.41 21.40 0.87
C PRO A 293 0.12 22.83 1.01
N VAL A 294 -0.70 23.85 0.71
CA VAL A 294 -0.37 25.27 0.89
C VAL A 294 -1.47 25.94 1.73
N PRO A 295 -1.37 25.88 3.07
CA PRO A 295 -2.39 26.44 3.95
C PRO A 295 -2.73 27.90 3.63
N GLY A 296 -4.03 28.19 3.54
CA GLY A 296 -4.55 29.52 3.24
C GLY A 296 -4.55 29.91 1.76
N ALA A 297 -3.91 29.14 0.87
CA ALA A 297 -4.00 29.38 -0.57
C ALA A 297 -5.28 28.80 -1.16
N ASN A 298 -5.85 29.50 -2.16
CA ASN A 298 -6.92 28.95 -2.99
C ASN A 298 -6.31 27.94 -3.98
N MET A 299 -6.54 26.65 -3.74
CA MET A 299 -6.00 25.57 -4.56
C MET A 299 -6.37 25.68 -6.05
N GLU A 300 -7.54 26.23 -6.39
CA GLU A 300 -7.97 26.39 -7.80
C GLU A 300 -7.12 27.40 -8.59
N SER A 301 -6.41 28.27 -7.88
CA SER A 301 -5.50 29.26 -8.46
C SER A 301 -4.07 28.76 -8.63
N LEU A 302 -3.75 27.57 -8.10
CA LEU A 302 -2.40 27.02 -8.13
C LEU A 302 -2.14 26.24 -9.42
N GLY A 303 -0.87 26.17 -9.82
CA GLY A 303 -0.42 25.35 -10.92
C GLY A 303 -0.19 23.89 -10.51
N TYR A 304 0.00 23.03 -11.51
CA TYR A 304 0.18 21.59 -11.29
C TYR A 304 1.42 21.27 -10.44
N PRO A 305 1.31 20.34 -9.46
CA PRO A 305 2.38 20.07 -8.50
C PRO A 305 3.48 19.16 -9.04
N LEU A 306 4.73 19.57 -8.87
CA LEU A 306 5.90 18.79 -9.23
C LEU A 306 6.54 18.21 -7.99
N THR A 307 6.97 16.95 -8.03
CA THR A 307 7.60 16.29 -6.89
C THR A 307 8.92 15.65 -7.25
N ILE A 308 9.76 15.52 -6.22
CA ILE A 308 10.89 14.60 -6.21
C ILE A 308 10.89 13.86 -4.87
N GLN A 309 11.03 12.53 -4.93
CA GLN A 309 11.17 11.65 -3.77
C GLN A 309 12.51 10.94 -3.84
N LEU A 310 13.29 11.02 -2.77
CA LEU A 310 14.54 10.30 -2.62
C LEU A 310 14.34 9.13 -1.66
N PHE A 311 14.71 7.92 -2.08
CA PHE A 311 14.68 6.74 -1.22
C PHE A 311 16.09 6.23 -0.98
N LEU A 312 16.38 5.87 0.27
CA LEU A 312 17.74 5.57 0.74
C LEU A 312 18.79 6.59 0.28
N PRO A 313 18.58 7.90 0.51
CA PRO A 313 19.70 8.83 0.37
C PRO A 313 20.81 8.39 1.33
N LYS A 314 22.08 8.56 0.94
CA LYS A 314 23.22 8.15 1.78
C LYS A 314 23.01 8.63 3.24
N PRO A 315 23.19 7.74 4.23
CA PRO A 315 22.63 7.89 5.58
C PRO A 315 23.22 9.02 6.44
N GLU A 316 24.22 9.76 5.95
CA GLU A 316 25.05 10.60 6.84
C GLU A 316 24.42 11.97 7.14
N THR A 317 23.42 12.43 6.37
CA THR A 317 22.60 13.60 6.70
C THR A 317 21.25 13.55 5.94
N ARG A 318 20.19 14.15 6.49
CA ARG A 318 18.98 14.46 5.68
C ARG A 318 19.44 15.28 4.48
N PRO A 319 19.18 14.85 3.23
CA PRO A 319 19.70 15.56 2.08
C PRO A 319 19.04 16.94 1.99
N THR A 320 19.84 18.01 2.02
CA THR A 320 19.37 19.32 1.59
C THR A 320 19.21 19.28 0.08
N LEU A 321 17.99 19.58 -0.40
CA LEU A 321 17.65 19.58 -1.82
C LEU A 321 17.10 20.94 -2.20
N GLU A 322 17.71 21.54 -3.22
CA GLU A 322 17.20 22.73 -3.89
C GLU A 322 16.40 22.32 -5.12
N LEU A 323 15.14 22.76 -5.18
CA LEU A 323 14.21 22.45 -6.27
C LEU A 323 13.72 23.74 -6.92
N GLU A 324 13.86 23.82 -8.24
CA GLU A 324 13.51 25.00 -9.04
C GLU A 324 12.76 24.59 -10.31
N LEU A 325 11.89 25.48 -10.79
CA LEU A 325 11.11 25.30 -12.02
C LEU A 325 11.37 26.48 -12.97
N PHE A 326 11.58 26.17 -14.25
CA PHE A 326 11.88 27.15 -15.28
C PHE A 326 10.92 27.00 -16.46
N LEU A 327 10.52 28.13 -17.06
CA LEU A 327 9.89 28.19 -18.36
C LEU A 327 10.96 27.97 -19.45
N GLY A 328 10.92 26.86 -20.17
CA GLY A 328 12.00 26.49 -21.11
C GLY A 328 13.15 25.76 -20.42
N SER A 329 14.39 26.21 -20.61
CA SER A 329 15.61 25.59 -20.04
C SER A 329 16.05 26.26 -18.72
N PRO A 330 16.83 25.59 -17.86
CA PRO A 330 17.40 26.23 -16.67
C PRO A 330 18.46 27.30 -16.97
N GLN A 331 19.09 27.28 -18.15
CA GLN A 331 20.16 28.22 -18.52
C GLN A 331 19.61 29.58 -18.97
N ASP A 332 18.53 29.56 -19.76
CA ASP A 332 18.01 30.76 -20.44
C ASP A 332 16.54 31.05 -20.08
N GLY A 333 15.89 30.11 -19.39
CA GLY A 333 14.48 30.18 -19.04
C GLY A 333 14.19 31.02 -17.81
N LYS A 334 13.01 31.63 -17.79
CA LYS A 334 12.54 32.41 -16.63
C LYS A 334 12.11 31.45 -15.51
N ALA A 335 12.61 31.68 -14.30
CA ALA A 335 12.17 30.96 -13.12
C ALA A 335 10.66 31.17 -12.87
N VAL A 336 9.95 30.10 -12.56
CA VAL A 336 8.52 30.09 -12.22
C VAL A 336 8.37 30.23 -10.72
N GLU A 337 7.59 31.21 -10.27
CA GLU A 337 7.31 31.34 -8.84
C GLU A 337 6.47 30.17 -8.32
N CYS A 338 6.99 29.51 -7.28
CA CYS A 338 6.38 28.34 -6.68
C CYS A 338 6.31 28.47 -5.16
N HIS A 339 5.29 27.88 -4.55
CA HIS A 339 5.36 27.44 -3.16
C HIS A 339 6.30 26.24 -3.09
N ARG A 340 7.22 26.26 -2.12
CA ARG A 340 8.19 25.19 -1.89
C ARG A 340 7.77 24.40 -0.66
N ILE A 341 7.59 23.10 -0.83
CA ILE A 341 7.32 22.17 0.27
C ILE A 341 8.53 21.26 0.40
N THR A 342 9.12 21.26 1.59
CA THR A 342 10.28 20.46 1.96
C THR A 342 9.90 19.55 3.14
N PRO A 343 10.66 18.49 3.43
CA PRO A 343 10.40 17.63 4.60
C PRO A 343 10.29 18.39 5.93
N ASP A 344 10.97 19.54 6.05
CA ASP A 344 10.96 20.36 7.27
C ASP A 344 9.86 21.44 7.25
N SER A 345 9.25 21.73 6.10
CA SER A 345 8.15 22.69 5.96
C SER A 345 6.77 22.03 5.81
N VAL A 346 6.70 20.69 5.84
CA VAL A 346 5.43 19.97 5.73
C VAL A 346 4.56 20.29 6.94
N HIS A 347 3.43 20.93 6.70
CA HIS A 347 2.46 21.27 7.73
C HIS A 347 1.84 20.03 8.39
N GLU A 348 1.86 18.89 7.71
CA GLU A 348 1.43 17.58 8.21
C GLU A 348 2.51 16.50 8.04
N VAL A 349 3.56 16.60 8.87
CA VAL A 349 4.75 15.73 8.89
C VAL A 349 4.42 14.23 8.88
N ALA A 350 3.27 13.82 9.43
CA ALA A 350 2.90 12.40 9.52
C ALA A 350 2.60 11.73 8.17
N ARG A 351 2.32 12.48 7.10
CA ARG A 351 1.85 11.94 5.80
C ARG A 351 2.79 12.16 4.62
N ALA A 352 3.74 13.09 4.71
CA ALA A 352 4.79 13.22 3.70
C ALA A 352 5.97 12.28 4.03
N PRO A 353 6.49 11.50 3.05
CA PRO A 353 7.73 10.77 3.24
C PRO A 353 8.85 11.71 3.67
N GLU A 354 9.75 11.24 4.53
CA GLU A 354 10.86 12.02 5.10
C GLU A 354 11.80 12.67 4.06
N ASN A 355 11.70 12.25 2.80
CA ASN A 355 12.54 12.69 1.69
C ASN A 355 11.68 12.99 0.45
N ALA A 356 10.62 13.78 0.62
CA ALA A 356 9.79 14.27 -0.48
C ALA A 356 9.79 15.81 -0.54
N TRP A 357 9.99 16.36 -1.74
CA TRP A 357 9.91 17.79 -2.02
C TRP A 357 8.85 18.04 -3.08
N CYS A 358 8.17 19.19 -2.97
CA CYS A 358 7.19 19.63 -3.95
C CYS A 358 7.41 21.10 -4.35
N LEU A 359 7.20 21.39 -5.64
CA LEU A 359 6.91 22.74 -6.12
C LEU A 359 5.46 22.81 -6.53
N ILE A 360 4.75 23.83 -6.06
CA ILE A 360 3.41 24.16 -6.51
C ILE A 360 3.46 25.58 -7.10
N PRO A 361 3.38 25.75 -8.43
CA PRO A 361 3.38 27.06 -9.05
C PRO A 361 2.28 27.95 -8.47
N LYS A 362 2.58 29.24 -8.21
CA LYS A 362 1.62 30.18 -7.61
C LYS A 362 0.46 30.57 -8.53
N ALA A 363 0.55 30.21 -9.81
CA ALA A 363 -0.45 30.43 -10.84
C ALA A 363 -0.53 29.21 -11.76
N PRO A 364 -1.64 29.01 -12.49
CA PRO A 364 -1.74 27.94 -13.48
C PRO A 364 -0.60 28.02 -14.50
N LEU A 365 -0.05 26.87 -14.86
CA LEU A 365 0.94 26.78 -15.94
C LEU A 365 0.29 27.17 -17.27
N ALA A 366 1.07 27.77 -18.17
CA ALA A 366 0.61 28.08 -19.51
C ALA A 366 0.42 26.78 -20.31
N LYS A 367 -0.60 26.72 -21.17
CA LYS A 367 -0.87 25.59 -22.07
C LYS A 367 0.21 25.43 -23.13
N LYS A 368 0.37 24.23 -23.69
CA LYS A 368 1.33 23.91 -24.77
C LYS A 368 2.75 24.42 -24.50
N THR A 369 3.15 24.45 -23.24
CA THR A 369 4.37 25.12 -22.81
C THR A 369 5.29 24.11 -22.17
N ARG A 370 6.55 24.13 -22.59
CA ARG A 370 7.60 23.30 -22.01
C ARG A 370 8.17 23.95 -20.75
N TYR A 371 8.18 23.20 -19.67
CA TYR A 371 8.81 23.56 -18.41
C TYR A 371 9.96 22.60 -18.11
N THR A 372 10.95 23.07 -17.36
CA THR A 372 12.05 22.24 -16.88
C THR A 372 12.25 22.42 -15.39
N ALA A 373 12.21 21.32 -14.65
CA ALA A 373 12.55 21.27 -13.24
C ALA A 373 14.03 20.91 -13.07
N ARG A 374 14.66 21.51 -12.06
CA ARG A 374 16.04 21.24 -11.66
C ARG A 374 16.07 20.97 -10.16
N ALA A 375 16.55 19.80 -9.79
CA ALA A 375 16.81 19.41 -8.42
C ALA A 375 18.32 19.24 -8.22
N ALA A 376 18.87 19.84 -7.17
CA ALA A 376 20.26 19.67 -6.77
C ALA A 376 20.35 19.25 -5.31
N TRP A 377 21.08 18.17 -5.03
CA TRP A 377 21.30 17.67 -3.66
C TRP A 377 22.67 16.99 -3.59
N ALA A 378 23.41 17.23 -2.51
CA ALA A 378 24.79 16.78 -2.37
C ALA A 378 25.64 17.11 -3.62
N ASP A 379 26.22 16.11 -4.27
CA ASP A 379 27.02 16.19 -5.50
C ASP A 379 26.21 15.88 -6.78
N ARG A 380 24.88 15.77 -6.67
CA ARG A 380 24.00 15.34 -7.75
C ARG A 380 23.09 16.46 -8.23
N VAL A 381 22.82 16.43 -9.54
CA VAL A 381 21.83 17.28 -10.18
C VAL A 381 20.94 16.41 -11.06
N LYS A 382 19.62 16.57 -10.89
CA LYS A 382 18.60 15.99 -11.77
C LYS A 382 17.84 17.11 -12.44
N THR A 383 17.79 17.04 -13.77
CA THR A 383 16.99 17.95 -14.59
C THR A 383 16.02 17.11 -15.40
N TRP A 384 14.76 17.55 -15.50
CA TRP A 384 13.76 16.92 -16.36
C TRP A 384 12.78 17.97 -16.87
N SER A 385 12.27 17.74 -18.07
CA SER A 385 11.26 18.62 -18.68
C SER A 385 9.92 17.91 -18.81
N PHE A 386 8.87 18.68 -19.01
CA PHE A 386 7.54 18.20 -19.39
C PHE A 386 6.81 19.29 -20.17
N THR A 387 5.75 18.92 -20.88
CA THR A 387 4.92 19.83 -21.67
C THR A 387 3.48 19.79 -21.19
N THR A 388 2.90 20.97 -20.97
CA THR A 388 1.50 21.07 -20.53
C THR A 388 0.50 20.77 -21.64
N VAL A 389 -0.70 20.34 -21.24
CA VAL A 389 -1.87 20.11 -22.11
C VAL A 389 -2.15 21.24 -23.09
N LYS A 390 -2.84 20.89 -24.18
CA LYS A 390 -3.23 21.80 -25.26
C LYS A 390 -4.21 22.90 -24.85
#